data_AF-A0A936UZI8-F1
#
_entry.id   AF-A0A936UZI8-F1
#
_cell.length_a   1.000
_cell.length_b   1.000
_cell.length_c   1.000
_cell.angle_alpha   90.00
_cell.angle_beta   90.00
_cell.angle_gamma   90.00
#
_symmetry.space_group_name_H-M   'P 1'
#
loop_
_entity.id
_entity.type
_entity.pdbx_description
1 polymer ?
#
loop_
_entity_poly.entity_id
_entity_poly.type
_entity_poly.pdbx_seq_one_letter_code
_entity_poly.pdbx_strand_id
1 'polypeptide(L)'
;MGLLGKILGPKSKYDKSLPYTYEARIRTFEDGSEHKTYLSDTICGLVEHLERNGIAPAEAEIFEIYQKRETPIETRLLAGAGGKWLSKQELCRAFEQHYPGHIREGSCSFEDRERGCLGP
;
A
#
# COMPACT_ATOMS: atom_id res chain seq x y z
N MET A 1 -6.68 -33.84 13.66
CA MET A 1 -6.88 -32.57 14.42
C MET A 1 -5.51 -31.99 14.72
N GLY A 2 -5.12 -30.91 14.04
CA GLY A 2 -3.86 -30.19 14.30
C GLY A 2 -4.12 -28.69 14.19
N LEU A 3 -4.66 -28.10 15.25
CA LEU A 3 -5.18 -26.73 15.30
C LEU A 3 -4.10 -25.68 15.64
N LEU A 4 -2.95 -25.69 14.94
CA LEU A 4 -1.86 -24.73 15.17
C LEU A 4 -1.30 -24.07 13.89
N GLY A 5 -1.99 -24.22 12.76
CA GLY A 5 -1.54 -23.67 11.47
C GLY A 5 -1.89 -22.20 11.18
N LYS A 6 -2.41 -21.41 12.14
CA LYS A 6 -2.92 -20.04 11.89
C LYS A 6 -2.02 -18.89 12.37
N ILE A 7 -0.76 -19.14 12.73
CA ILE A 7 0.05 -18.16 13.50
C ILE A 7 1.22 -17.52 12.72
N LEU A 8 1.44 -17.84 11.45
CA LEU A 8 2.47 -17.14 10.65
C LEU A 8 1.78 -16.49 9.45
N GLY A 9 1.53 -15.18 9.55
CA GLY A 9 1.24 -14.38 8.37
C GLY A 9 2.43 -14.39 7.39
N PRO A 10 2.28 -13.82 6.19
CA PRO A 10 3.35 -13.62 5.23
C PRO A 10 4.49 -12.86 5.90
N LYS A 11 5.64 -13.51 5.97
CA LYS A 11 6.83 -12.90 6.54
C LYS A 11 7.74 -12.29 5.50
N SER A 12 7.40 -12.45 4.22
CA SER A 12 8.34 -12.20 3.14
C SER A 12 7.78 -11.45 1.93
N LYS A 13 8.60 -10.58 1.34
CA LYS A 13 8.40 -9.99 0.01
C LYS A 13 8.36 -11.02 -1.13
N TYR A 14 8.84 -12.23 -0.89
CA TYR A 14 8.75 -13.34 -1.86
C TYR A 14 7.39 -14.05 -1.83
N ASP A 15 6.49 -13.69 -0.91
CA ASP A 15 5.14 -14.25 -0.90
C ASP A 15 4.37 -13.83 -2.15
N LYS A 16 3.90 -14.85 -2.87
CA LYS A 16 3.16 -14.75 -4.11
C LYS A 16 1.64 -14.66 -3.88
N SER A 17 1.16 -14.35 -2.70
CA SER A 17 -0.22 -13.92 -2.49
C SER A 17 -0.35 -12.40 -2.33
N LEU A 18 0.77 -11.67 -2.28
CA LEU A 18 0.81 -10.25 -1.97
C LEU A 18 1.53 -9.42 -3.03
N PRO A 19 1.17 -8.14 -3.19
CA PRO A 19 1.90 -7.22 -4.04
C PRO A 19 3.37 -7.13 -3.69
N TYR A 20 4.24 -7.09 -4.70
CA TYR A 20 5.68 -6.92 -4.50
C TYR A 20 6.02 -5.47 -4.16
N THR A 21 5.30 -4.54 -4.80
CA THR A 21 5.47 -3.10 -4.62
C THR A 21 4.14 -2.40 -4.86
N TYR A 22 4.06 -1.16 -4.38
CA TYR A 22 2.96 -0.25 -4.58
C TYR A 22 3.48 0.96 -5.34
N GLU A 23 2.69 1.45 -6.28
CA GLU A 23 3.02 2.59 -7.13
C GLU A 23 2.00 3.71 -6.91
N ALA A 24 2.45 4.95 -6.76
CA ALA A 24 1.61 6.14 -6.85
C ALA A 24 1.96 6.90 -8.12
N ARG A 25 0.95 7.23 -8.93
CA ARG A 25 1.06 8.10 -10.10
C ARG A 25 0.38 9.42 -9.81
N ILE A 26 1.16 10.50 -9.81
CA ILE A 26 0.68 11.86 -9.55
C ILE A 26 0.58 12.59 -10.88
N ARG A 27 -0.63 13.00 -11.26
CA ARG A 27 -0.87 13.71 -12.51
C ARG A 27 -0.15 15.06 -12.49
N THR A 28 0.74 15.30 -13.43
CA THR A 28 1.47 16.58 -13.54
C THR A 28 0.88 17.54 -14.56
N PHE A 29 0.10 17.03 -15.53
CA PHE A 29 -0.55 17.82 -16.57
C PHE A 29 -2.00 17.39 -16.77
N GLU A 30 -2.83 18.33 -17.22
CA GLU A 30 -4.27 18.11 -17.46
C GLU A 30 -4.56 17.06 -18.53
N ASP A 31 -3.63 16.82 -19.46
CA ASP A 31 -3.76 15.83 -20.53
C ASP A 31 -3.40 14.39 -20.11
N GLY A 32 -2.89 14.21 -18.87
CA GLY A 32 -2.54 12.91 -18.30
C GLY A 32 -1.34 12.20 -18.95
N SER A 33 -0.61 12.87 -19.86
CA SER A 33 0.49 12.27 -20.61
C SER A 33 1.76 12.03 -19.78
N GLU A 34 1.95 12.84 -18.73
CA GLU A 34 3.06 12.72 -17.79
C GLU A 34 2.53 12.60 -16.34
N HIS A 35 3.22 11.77 -15.57
CA HIS A 35 2.99 11.62 -14.14
C HIS A 35 4.31 11.45 -13.39
N LYS A 36 4.34 11.91 -12.14
CA LYS A 36 5.41 11.56 -11.21
C LYS A 36 5.09 10.21 -10.59
N THR A 37 6.07 9.32 -10.56
CA THR A 37 5.92 7.98 -10.00
C THR A 37 6.64 7.85 -8.67
N TYR A 38 5.94 7.32 -7.67
CA TYR A 38 6.53 6.93 -6.40
C TYR A 38 6.33 5.44 -6.15
N LEU A 39 7.32 4.75 -5.60
CA LEU A 39 7.30 3.30 -5.36
C LEU A 39 7.65 2.97 -3.91
N SER A 40 6.95 2.01 -3.31
CA SER A 40 7.30 1.45 -2.00
C SER A 40 6.87 -0.01 -1.88
N ASP A 41 7.64 -0.83 -1.16
CA ASP A 41 7.29 -2.24 -0.90
C ASP A 41 6.08 -2.38 0.05
N THR A 42 5.71 -1.29 0.72
CA THR A 42 4.58 -1.25 1.66
C THR A 42 3.63 -0.11 1.32
N ILE A 43 2.33 -0.38 1.37
CA ILE A 43 1.31 0.64 1.12
C ILE A 43 1.37 1.77 2.15
N CYS A 44 1.64 1.44 3.42
CA CYS A 44 1.79 2.43 4.47
C CYS A 44 3.04 3.29 4.28
N GLY A 45 4.16 2.73 3.80
CA GLY A 45 5.36 3.50 3.45
C GLY A 45 5.10 4.48 2.30
N LEU A 46 4.40 4.02 1.26
CA LEU A 46 3.99 4.88 0.13
C LEU A 46 3.10 6.03 0.62
N VAL A 47 2.01 5.73 1.34
CA VAL A 47 1.05 6.74 1.80
C VAL A 47 1.68 7.72 2.78
N GLU A 48 2.50 7.25 3.74
CA GLU A 48 3.25 8.13 4.65
C GLU A 48 4.16 9.10 3.87
N HIS A 49 4.77 8.65 2.77
CA HIS A 49 5.60 9.50 1.93
C HIS A 49 4.76 10.57 1.21
N LEU A 50 3.65 10.18 0.59
CA LEU A 50 2.76 11.11 -0.12
C LEU A 50 2.23 12.18 0.84
N GLU A 51 1.77 11.78 2.03
CA GLU A 51 1.28 12.70 3.06
C GLU A 51 2.35 13.71 3.48
N ARG A 52 3.58 13.25 3.75
CA ARG A 52 4.70 14.12 4.15
C ARG A 52 5.10 15.12 3.07
N ASN A 53 4.86 14.79 1.80
CA ASN A 53 5.13 15.67 0.66
C ASN A 53 3.91 16.53 0.27
N GLY A 54 2.82 16.49 1.05
CA GLY A 54 1.64 17.32 0.82
C GLY A 54 0.79 16.88 -0.38
N ILE A 55 0.96 15.66 -0.87
CA ILE A 55 0.17 15.10 -1.97
C ILE A 55 -1.11 14.52 -1.38
N ALA A 56 -2.27 15.00 -1.83
CA ALA A 56 -3.57 14.53 -1.36
C ALA A 56 -4.03 13.23 -2.05
N PRO A 57 -4.93 12.44 -1.44
CA PRO A 57 -5.51 11.26 -2.07
C PRO A 57 -6.15 11.49 -3.44
N ALA A 58 -6.71 12.68 -3.68
CA ALA A 58 -7.34 13.01 -4.96
C ALA A 58 -6.32 13.27 -6.08
N GLU A 59 -5.06 13.50 -5.74
CA GLU A 59 -3.98 13.80 -6.70
C GLU A 59 -3.21 12.54 -7.12
N ALA A 60 -3.46 11.41 -6.46
CA ALA A 60 -2.68 10.18 -6.61
C ALA A 60 -3.56 9.00 -7.04
N GLU A 61 -3.16 8.34 -8.13
CA GLU A 61 -3.66 7.02 -8.48
C GLU A 61 -2.71 5.96 -7.92
N ILE A 62 -3.22 5.07 -7.07
CA ILE A 62 -2.41 4.06 -6.39
C ILE A 62 -2.65 2.68 -7.02
N PHE A 63 -1.56 1.98 -7.31
CA PHE A 63 -1.58 0.64 -7.88
C PHE A 63 -0.83 -0.33 -6.98
N GLU A 64 -1.32 -1.56 -6.92
CA GLU A 64 -0.54 -2.70 -6.47
C GLU A 64 0.06 -3.42 -7.67
N ILE A 65 1.34 -3.75 -7.56
CA ILE A 65 2.07 -4.44 -8.62
C ILE A 65 2.35 -5.87 -8.17
N TYR A 66 1.69 -6.82 -8.83
CA TYR A 66 1.78 -8.23 -8.49
C TYR A 66 1.58 -9.14 -9.71
N GLN A 67 2.34 -10.24 -9.82
CA GLN A 67 2.24 -11.19 -10.96
C GLN A 67 2.30 -10.53 -12.35
N LYS A 68 3.10 -9.48 -12.53
CA LYS A 68 3.17 -8.67 -13.76
C LYS A 68 1.84 -8.00 -14.13
N ARG A 69 0.99 -7.76 -13.13
CA ARG A 69 -0.26 -7.01 -13.26
C ARG A 69 -0.19 -5.79 -12.35
N GLU A 70 -0.74 -4.71 -12.85
CA GLU A 70 -1.02 -3.50 -12.09
C GLU A 70 -2.51 -3.49 -11.81
N THR A 71 -2.89 -3.49 -10.54
CA THR A 71 -4.29 -3.39 -10.13
C THR A 71 -4.49 -2.06 -9.41
N PRO A 72 -5.43 -1.21 -9.84
CA PRO A 72 -5.73 0.02 -9.12
C PRO A 72 -6.33 -0.30 -7.75
N ILE A 73 -5.92 0.44 -6.73
CA ILE A 73 -6.48 0.36 -5.38
C ILE A 73 -7.55 1.43 -5.25
N GLU A 74 -8.74 1.02 -4.81
CA GLU A 74 -9.83 1.96 -4.57
C GLU A 74 -9.47 2.95 -3.45
N THR A 75 -9.58 4.26 -3.73
CA THR A 75 -9.21 5.33 -2.80
C THR A 75 -9.89 5.21 -1.43
N ARG A 76 -11.07 4.61 -1.34
CA ARG A 76 -11.77 4.36 -0.06
C ARG A 76 -11.01 3.44 0.91
N LEU A 77 -10.05 2.65 0.41
CA LEU A 77 -9.16 1.83 1.23
C LEU A 77 -7.97 2.64 1.77
N LEU A 78 -7.75 3.84 1.25
CA LEU A 78 -6.56 4.66 1.48
C LEU A 78 -6.88 6.00 2.15
N ALA A 79 -8.10 6.50 2.00
CA ALA A 79 -8.53 7.80 2.48
C ALA A 79 -9.84 7.73 3.28
N GLY A 80 -9.90 8.51 4.35
CA GLY A 80 -11.11 8.68 5.17
C GLY A 80 -12.09 9.69 4.58
N ALA A 81 -13.24 9.87 5.24
CA ALA A 81 -14.34 10.73 4.77
C ALA A 81 -13.97 12.22 4.57
N GLY A 82 -12.84 12.68 5.12
CA GLY A 82 -12.33 14.04 4.94
C GLY A 82 -11.38 14.24 3.77
N GLY A 83 -11.21 13.25 2.90
CA GLY A 83 -10.23 13.31 1.79
C GLY A 83 -8.77 13.33 2.28
N LYS A 84 -8.53 12.88 3.51
CA LYS A 84 -7.20 12.70 4.09
C LYS A 84 -6.79 11.24 4.00
N TRP A 85 -5.49 11.00 3.84
CA TRP A 85 -4.93 9.68 3.99
C TRP A 85 -5.32 9.08 5.34
N LEU A 86 -5.58 7.78 5.35
CA LEU A 86 -5.75 7.01 6.58
C LEU A 86 -4.40 6.95 7.31
N SER A 87 -4.44 6.98 8.64
CA SER A 87 -3.24 6.72 9.45
C SER A 87 -2.71 5.32 9.17
N LYS A 88 -1.44 5.06 9.52
CA LYS A 88 -0.84 3.73 9.38
C LYS A 88 -1.71 2.61 9.98
N GLN A 89 -2.27 2.81 11.16
CA GLN A 89 -3.08 1.79 11.83
C GLN A 89 -4.38 1.53 11.07
N GLU A 90 -5.04 2.59 10.59
CA GLU A 90 -6.26 2.49 9.79
C GLU A 90 -5.99 1.84 8.43
N LEU A 91 -4.90 2.21 7.75
CA LEU A 91 -4.46 1.57 6.50
C LEU A 91 -4.21 0.08 6.69
N CYS A 92 -3.42 -0.30 7.70
CA CYS A 92 -3.14 -1.70 7.98
C CYS A 92 -4.44 -2.48 8.25
N ARG A 93 -5.39 -1.89 8.98
CA ARG A 93 -6.70 -2.51 9.24
C ARG A 93 -7.57 -2.64 7.99
N ALA A 94 -7.60 -1.62 7.13
CA ALA A 94 -8.31 -1.68 5.86
C ALA A 94 -7.73 -2.77 4.95
N PHE A 95 -6.39 -2.88 4.90
CA PHE A 95 -5.71 -3.87 4.09
C PHE A 95 -5.71 -5.28 4.70
N GLU A 96 -5.92 -5.44 6.00
CA GLU A 96 -6.18 -6.76 6.60
C GLU A 96 -7.44 -7.39 5.99
N GLN A 97 -8.48 -6.60 5.75
CA GLN A 97 -9.69 -7.08 5.08
C GLN A 97 -9.46 -7.37 3.60
N HIS A 98 -8.60 -6.57 2.95
CA HIS A 98 -8.23 -6.74 1.55
C HIS A 98 -7.33 -7.97 1.32
N TYR A 99 -6.45 -8.27 2.29
CA TYR A 99 -5.55 -9.42 2.32
C TYR A 99 -5.68 -10.19 3.65
N PRO A 100 -6.74 -11.00 3.84
CA PRO A 100 -6.98 -11.71 5.09
C PRO A 100 -5.79 -12.59 5.50
N GLY A 101 -5.37 -12.48 6.76
CA GLY A 101 -4.25 -13.24 7.32
C GLY A 101 -2.87 -12.66 7.01
N HIS A 102 -2.78 -11.58 6.23
CA HIS A 102 -1.51 -11.00 5.80
C HIS A 102 -0.99 -9.88 6.72
N ILE A 103 -1.91 -9.16 7.33
CA ILE A 103 -1.63 -8.00 8.17
C ILE A 103 -2.20 -8.26 9.56
N ARG A 104 -1.47 -7.87 10.61
CA ARG A 104 -1.89 -8.01 12.00
C ARG A 104 -1.95 -6.65 12.69
N GLU A 105 -2.89 -6.52 13.61
CA GLU A 105 -3.02 -5.34 14.45
C GLU A 105 -1.85 -5.25 15.45
N GLY A 106 -1.32 -4.04 15.67
CA GLY A 106 -0.32 -3.76 16.71
C GLY A 106 1.16 -3.90 16.31
N SER A 107 1.51 -4.64 15.27
CA SER A 107 2.89 -4.70 14.74
C SER A 107 2.95 -5.00 13.24
N CYS A 108 3.99 -4.48 12.56
CA CYS A 108 4.23 -4.82 11.16
C CYS A 108 4.67 -6.29 11.08
N SER A 109 3.90 -7.13 10.39
CA SER A 109 4.21 -8.55 10.16
C SER A 109 5.31 -8.78 9.12
N PHE A 110 5.64 -7.76 8.34
CA PHE A 110 6.65 -7.82 7.28
C PHE A 110 8.03 -7.43 7.82
N GLU A 111 8.96 -8.38 7.83
CA GLU A 111 10.34 -8.19 8.30
C GLU A 111 11.29 -7.76 7.18
N ASP A 112 11.00 -8.12 5.92
CA ASP A 112 11.88 -7.93 4.75
C ASP A 112 11.32 -6.98 3.68
N ARG A 113 10.23 -6.25 4.01
CA ARG A 113 9.68 -5.18 3.18
C ARG A 113 10.12 -3.83 3.71
N GLU A 114 10.76 -3.04 2.85
CA GLU A 114 11.22 -1.72 3.24
C GLU A 114 10.07 -0.72 3.23
N ARG A 115 10.04 0.17 4.22
CA ARG A 115 9.08 1.29 4.26
C ARG A 115 9.59 2.54 3.52
N GLY A 116 10.75 2.43 2.90
CA GLY A 116 11.30 3.48 2.05
C GLY A 116 10.38 3.74 0.86
N CYS A 117 10.46 4.95 0.33
CA CYS A 117 9.77 5.32 -0.90
C CYS A 117 10.81 5.86 -1.88
N LEU A 118 10.78 5.34 -3.10
CA LEU A 118 11.56 5.85 -4.23
C LEU A 118 10.67 6.80 -5.03
N GLY A 119 11.21 7.95 -5.43
CA GLY A 119 10.50 8.96 -6.21
C GLY A 119 11.41 9.59 -7.28
N PRO A 120 10.87 10.48 -8.13
CA PRO A 120 11.61 11.16 -9.19
C PRO A 120 12.72 12.08 -8.66
#